data_AF-A0A4Q3VSX8-F1
#
_entry.id   AF-A0A4Q3VSX8-F1
#
_cell.length_a   1.000
_cell.length_b   1.000
_cell.length_c   1.000
_cell.angle_alpha   90.00
_cell.angle_beta   90.00
_cell.angle_gamma   90.00
#
_symmetry.space_group_name_H-M   'P 1'
#
loop_
_entity.id
_entity.type
_entity.pdbx_description
1 polymer ?
#
loop_
_entity_poly.entity_id
_entity_poly.type
_entity_poly.pdbx_seq_one_letter_code
_entity_poly.pdbx_strand_id
1 'polypeptide(L)'
;MHKIAASILLFAFLGQTFDQGFYYLGYLIEKKEYIKRCENKNRPQLQCNGKCQLMKKIKEQQEKEQGQPPELKLAAKAELVSPLLRWQLPAPVLNDKRRTFIHHAIGSPIDRSSSLFHPPNLA
;
A
#
# COMPACT_ATOMS: atom_id res chain seq x y z
N MET A 1 3.21 -11.65 -32.24
CA MET A 1 2.67 -11.57 -30.87
C MET A 1 3.75 -11.19 -29.84
N HIS A 2 4.79 -11.99 -29.63
CA HIS A 2 5.82 -11.71 -28.60
C HIS A 2 6.56 -10.36 -28.76
N LYS A 3 6.88 -9.96 -29.99
CA LYS A 3 7.55 -8.66 -30.27
C LYS A 3 6.66 -7.45 -29.98
N ILE A 4 5.36 -7.57 -30.24
CA ILE A 4 4.37 -6.51 -29.96
C ILE A 4 4.20 -6.39 -28.45
N ALA A 5 4.05 -7.52 -27.75
CA ALA A 5 3.98 -7.54 -26.29
C ALA A 5 5.23 -6.94 -25.63
N ALA A 6 6.43 -7.28 -26.13
CA ALA A 6 7.68 -6.70 -25.65
C ALA A 6 7.76 -5.18 -25.89
N SER A 7 7.31 -4.72 -27.06
CA SER A 7 7.27 -3.28 -27.36
C SER A 7 6.29 -2.53 -26.45
N ILE A 8 5.10 -3.07 -26.19
CA ILE A 8 4.12 -2.48 -25.28
C ILE A 8 4.70 -2.42 -23.85
N LEU A 9 5.34 -3.49 -23.38
CA LEU A 9 5.97 -3.55 -22.06
C LEU A 9 7.07 -2.49 -21.92
N LEU A 10 7.89 -2.31 -22.96
CA LEU A 10 8.95 -1.31 -23.00
C LEU A 10 8.38 0.11 -22.88
N PHE A 11 7.35 0.44 -23.65
CA PHE A 11 6.71 1.76 -23.57
C PHE A 11 6.02 2.00 -22.24
N ALA A 12 5.39 0.99 -21.65
CA ALA A 12 4.79 1.08 -20.33
C ALA A 12 5.84 1.38 -19.24
N PHE A 13 6.99 0.69 -19.28
CA PHE A 13 8.09 0.92 -18.33
C PHE A 13 8.71 2.31 -18.49
N LEU A 14 8.87 2.80 -19.72
CA LEU A 14 9.30 4.17 -19.99
C LEU A 14 8.28 5.20 -19.48
N GLY A 15 6.98 4.93 -19.68
CA GLY A 15 5.86 5.75 -19.21
C GLY A 15 5.87 5.99 -17.69
N GLN A 16 6.27 4.99 -16.91
CA GLN A 16 6.35 5.08 -15.44
C GLN A 16 7.34 6.14 -14.94
N THR A 17 8.29 6.57 -15.77
CA THR A 17 9.28 7.61 -15.38
C THR A 17 8.72 9.04 -15.45
N PHE A 18 7.56 9.25 -16.09
CA PHE A 18 7.04 10.58 -16.40
C PHE A 18 6.09 11.19 -15.35
N ASP A 19 5.95 10.61 -14.16
CA ASP A 19 5.08 11.17 -13.10
C ASP A 19 5.37 12.65 -12.82
N GLN A 20 6.65 13.06 -12.85
CA GLN A 20 7.06 14.46 -12.65
C GLN A 20 6.71 15.37 -13.84
N GLY A 21 6.64 14.83 -15.06
CA GLY A 21 6.35 15.59 -16.28
C GLY A 21 4.92 16.12 -16.31
N PHE A 22 3.96 15.36 -15.79
CA PHE A 22 2.56 15.79 -15.71
C PHE A 22 2.38 17.03 -14.83
N TYR A 23 3.10 17.14 -13.71
CA TYR A 23 3.05 18.34 -12.87
C TYR A 23 3.54 19.60 -13.60
N TYR A 24 4.60 19.45 -14.41
CA TYR A 24 5.13 20.56 -15.20
C TYR A 24 4.18 20.94 -16.35
N LEU A 25 3.57 19.96 -17.02
CA LEU A 25 2.54 20.22 -18.04
C LEU A 25 1.34 20.98 -17.46
N GLY A 26 0.85 20.56 -16.28
CA GLY A 26 -0.22 21.29 -15.58
C GLY A 26 0.16 22.73 -15.23
N TYR A 27 1.41 22.98 -14.82
CA TYR A 27 1.92 24.33 -14.61
C TYR A 27 1.93 25.17 -15.91
N LEU A 28 2.27 24.58 -17.06
CA LEU A 28 2.27 25.30 -18.32
C LEU A 28 0.85 25.67 -18.78
N ILE A 29 -0.11 24.76 -18.63
CA ILE A 29 -1.52 24.98 -18.99
C ILE A 29 -2.12 26.09 -18.13
N GLU A 30 -1.89 26.07 -16.82
CA GLU A 30 -2.47 27.03 -15.86
C GLU A 30 -1.48 28.09 -15.36
N LYS A 31 -0.45 28.42 -16.15
CA LYS A 31 0.65 29.29 -15.71
C LYS A 31 0.20 30.63 -15.10
N LYS A 32 -0.85 31.23 -15.66
CA LYS A 32 -1.41 32.51 -15.19
C LYS A 32 -1.84 32.44 -13.72
N GLU A 33 -2.45 31.33 -13.33
CA GLU A 33 -2.96 31.13 -11.98
C GLU A 33 -1.82 30.87 -10.98
N TYR A 34 -0.77 30.17 -11.41
CA TYR A 34 0.47 30.02 -10.62
C TYR A 34 1.19 31.36 -10.41
N ILE A 35 1.23 32.24 -11.42
CA ILE A 35 1.78 33.60 -11.29
C ILE A 35 0.93 34.43 -10.33
N LYS A 36 -0.40 34.34 -10.41
CA LYS A 36 -1.33 35.05 -9.52
C LYS A 36 -1.14 34.67 -8.06
N ARG A 37 -0.80 33.41 -7.77
CA ARG A 37 -0.53 32.92 -6.40
C ARG A 37 0.95 32.96 -5.99
N CYS A 38 1.83 33.54 -6.81
CA CYS A 38 3.26 33.64 -6.48
C CYS A 38 3.48 34.49 -5.21
N GLU A 39 4.26 33.98 -4.27
CA GLU A 39 4.65 34.71 -3.05
C GLU A 39 5.81 35.70 -3.31
N ASN A 40 6.70 35.36 -4.25
CA ASN A 40 7.89 36.14 -4.59
C ASN A 40 7.62 37.27 -5.60
N LYS A 41 6.38 37.78 -5.67
CA LYS A 41 6.01 38.89 -6.57
C LYS A 41 6.85 40.15 -6.33
N ASN A 42 7.20 40.39 -5.06
CA ASN A 42 7.96 41.56 -4.64
C ASN A 42 9.47 41.45 -4.90
N ARG A 43 9.94 40.32 -5.47
CA ARG A 43 11.36 40.05 -5.78
C ARG A 43 11.53 39.69 -7.26
N PRO A 44 11.38 40.67 -8.18
CA PRO A 44 11.44 40.42 -9.62
C PRO A 44 12.80 39.88 -10.08
N GLN A 45 13.89 40.19 -9.36
CA GLN A 45 15.23 39.65 -9.63
C GLN A 45 15.33 38.11 -9.59
N LEU A 46 14.38 37.42 -8.93
CA LEU A 46 14.38 35.95 -8.84
C LEU A 46 13.74 35.25 -10.04
N GLN A 47 13.09 35.98 -10.96
CA GLN A 47 12.41 35.42 -12.14
C GLN A 47 11.57 34.17 -11.86
N CYS A 48 10.87 34.15 -10.71
CA CYS A 48 10.17 32.96 -10.20
C CYS A 48 9.05 32.47 -11.13
N ASN A 49 8.27 33.38 -11.73
CA ASN A 49 7.18 33.05 -12.65
C ASN A 49 6.12 32.07 -12.08
N GLY A 50 5.94 32.02 -10.76
CA GLY A 50 4.98 31.10 -10.11
C GLY A 50 5.52 29.69 -9.85
N LYS A 51 6.80 29.40 -10.18
CA LYS A 51 7.45 28.10 -9.91
C LYS A 51 7.54 27.74 -8.43
N CYS A 52 7.56 28.73 -7.53
CA CYS A 52 7.49 28.51 -6.08
C CYS A 52 6.27 27.67 -5.66
N GLN A 53 5.10 27.95 -6.25
CA GLN A 53 3.86 27.24 -5.96
C GLN A 53 3.86 25.82 -6.53
N LEU A 54 4.51 25.61 -7.68
CA LEU A 54 4.71 24.26 -8.24
C LEU A 54 5.55 23.41 -7.30
N MET A 55 6.70 23.93 -6.85
CA MET A 55 7.59 23.23 -5.92
C MET A 55 6.91 22.92 -4.60
N LYS A 56 6.09 23.84 -4.09
CA LYS A 56 5.32 23.63 -2.85
C LYS A 56 4.36 22.45 -2.98
N LYS A 57 3.58 22.38 -4.06
CA LYS A 57 2.66 21.26 -4.33
C LYS A 57 3.39 19.92 -4.45
N ILE A 58 4.51 19.89 -5.17
CA ILE A 58 5.33 18.68 -5.32
C ILE A 58 5.83 18.22 -3.96
N LYS A 59 6.32 19.14 -3.12
CA LYS A 59 6.81 18.82 -1.77
C LYS A 59 5.69 18.30 -0.86
N GLU A 60 4.53 18.96 -0.85
CA GLU A 60 3.36 18.53 -0.09
C GLU A 60 2.91 17.12 -0.48
N GLN A 61 2.97 16.77 -1.76
CA GLN A 61 2.68 15.41 -2.24
C GLN A 61 3.75 14.41 -1.82
N GLN A 62 5.04 14.76 -1.95
CA GLN A 62 6.14 13.91 -1.51
C GLN A 62 6.11 13.63 0.00
N GLU A 63 5.74 14.63 0.82
CA GLU A 63 5.58 14.46 2.27
C GLU A 63 4.39 13.55 2.60
N LYS A 64 3.25 13.71 1.90
CA LYS A 64 2.11 12.79 2.02
C LYS A 64 2.46 11.37 1.61
N GLU A 65 3.28 11.22 0.56
CA GLU A 65 3.81 9.92 0.17
C GLU A 65 4.75 9.39 1.26
N GLN A 66 5.77 10.13 1.69
CA GLN A 66 6.74 9.64 2.69
C GLN A 66 6.09 9.18 4.01
N GLY A 67 4.98 9.80 4.44
CA GLY A 67 4.23 9.39 5.63
C GLY A 67 3.39 8.11 5.50
N GLN A 68 3.19 7.58 4.28
CA GLN A 68 2.48 6.32 4.07
C GLN A 68 3.41 5.11 4.16
N PRO A 69 3.02 4.04 4.89
CA PRO A 69 3.78 2.80 4.92
C PRO A 69 3.91 2.25 3.48
N PRO A 70 5.06 1.67 3.12
CA PRO A 70 5.37 1.23 1.76
C PRO A 70 4.33 0.23 1.21
N GLU A 71 3.67 -0.53 2.09
CA GLU A 71 2.60 -1.46 1.75
C GLU A 71 1.36 -0.77 1.17
N LEU A 72 1.01 0.43 1.66
CA LEU A 72 -0.17 1.17 1.20
C LEU A 72 0.06 1.84 -0.16
N LYS A 73 1.30 2.24 -0.46
CA LYS A 73 1.71 2.82 -1.76
C LYS A 73 1.67 1.78 -2.87
N LEU A 74 2.14 0.57 -2.57
CA LEU A 74 2.11 -0.53 -3.52
C LEU A 74 0.67 -0.99 -3.77
N ALA A 75 -0.15 -1.08 -2.71
CA ALA A 75 -1.57 -1.37 -2.82
C ALA A 75 -2.31 -0.32 -3.68
N ALA A 76 -2.12 0.98 -3.43
CA ALA A 76 -2.78 2.03 -4.21
C ALA A 76 -2.40 2.01 -5.71
N LYS A 77 -1.14 1.68 -6.05
CA LYS A 77 -0.72 1.49 -7.44
C LYS A 77 -1.22 0.18 -8.04
N ALA A 78 -1.36 -0.88 -7.23
CA ALA A 78 -1.88 -2.19 -7.65
C ALA A 78 -3.40 -2.19 -7.86
N GLU A 79 -4.16 -1.39 -7.10
CA GLU A 79 -5.61 -1.21 -7.26
C GLU A 79 -5.98 -0.67 -8.65
N LEU A 80 -5.09 0.10 -9.32
CA LEU A 80 -5.30 0.54 -10.70
C LEU A 80 -5.22 -0.61 -11.73
N VAL A 81 -4.51 -1.70 -11.38
CA VAL A 81 -4.30 -2.89 -12.23
C VAL A 81 -5.29 -4.01 -11.89
N SER A 82 -5.81 -4.00 -10.67
CA SER A 82 -6.67 -5.04 -10.08
C SER A 82 -7.96 -5.36 -10.84
N PRO A 83 -8.71 -4.41 -11.46
CA PRO A 83 -9.96 -4.79 -12.10
C PRO A 83 -9.77 -5.59 -13.40
N LEU A 84 -8.58 -5.57 -14.01
CA LEU A 84 -8.33 -6.22 -15.31
C LEU A 84 -7.94 -7.70 -15.22
N LEU A 85 -7.47 -8.19 -14.06
CA LEU A 85 -6.89 -9.53 -13.94
C LEU A 85 -7.46 -10.32 -12.76
N ARG A 86 -8.79 -10.44 -12.68
CA ARG A 86 -9.46 -11.35 -11.73
C ARG A 86 -9.57 -12.76 -12.31
N TRP A 87 -8.48 -13.51 -12.28
CA TRP A 87 -8.52 -14.97 -12.50
C TRP A 87 -8.89 -15.65 -11.19
N GLN A 88 -10.08 -16.26 -11.12
CA GLN A 88 -10.50 -17.05 -9.96
C GLN A 88 -9.71 -18.36 -9.95
N LEU A 89 -8.81 -18.53 -8.98
CA LEU A 89 -8.15 -19.81 -8.73
C LEU A 89 -9.14 -20.76 -8.05
N PRO A 90 -9.33 -22.00 -8.53
CA PRO A 90 -10.14 -22.98 -7.83
C PRO A 90 -9.45 -23.40 -6.52
N ALA A 91 -10.18 -23.39 -5.41
CA ALA A 91 -9.65 -23.76 -4.11
C ALA A 91 -9.25 -25.25 -4.09
N PRO A 92 -8.10 -25.62 -3.47
CA PRO A 92 -7.72 -27.01 -3.33
C PRO A 92 -8.70 -27.73 -2.38
N VAL A 93 -9.24 -28.87 -2.83
CA VAL A 93 -10.10 -29.72 -2.01
C VAL A 93 -9.22 -30.43 -0.98
N LEU A 94 -9.35 -30.04 0.29
CA LEU A 94 -8.72 -30.74 1.41
C LEU A 94 -9.41 -32.10 1.58
N ASN A 95 -8.74 -33.17 1.17
CA ASN A 95 -9.20 -34.53 1.43
C ASN A 95 -8.78 -34.92 2.86
N ASP A 96 -9.59 -34.54 3.85
CA ASP A 96 -9.36 -34.89 5.25
C ASP A 96 -9.66 -36.38 5.47
N LYS A 97 -8.63 -37.23 5.32
CA LYS A 97 -8.66 -38.61 5.82
C LYS A 97 -8.71 -38.55 7.35
N ARG A 98 -9.93 -38.46 7.89
CA ARG A 98 -10.21 -38.45 9.32
C ARG A 98 -9.53 -39.65 9.98
N ARG A 99 -8.42 -39.40 10.69
CA ARG A 99 -7.79 -40.42 11.53
C ARG A 99 -8.69 -40.67 12.72
N THR A 100 -9.30 -41.84 12.79
CA THR A 100 -10.06 -42.27 13.95
C THR A 100 -9.08 -42.66 15.05
N PHE A 101 -8.98 -41.82 16.09
CA PHE A 101 -8.25 -42.17 17.30
C PHE A 101 -9.16 -42.98 18.22
N ILE A 102 -8.67 -44.12 18.71
CA ILE A 102 -9.37 -44.89 19.74
C ILE A 102 -9.16 -44.17 21.07
N HIS A 103 -10.20 -43.52 21.59
CA HIS A 103 -10.17 -42.97 22.93
C HIS A 103 -10.21 -44.12 23.94
N HIS A 104 -9.10 -44.38 24.63
CA HIS A 104 -9.12 -45.21 25.83
C HIS A 104 -9.63 -44.36 27.00
N ALA A 105 -10.81 -44.69 27.51
CA ALA A 105 -11.33 -44.07 28.72
C ALA A 105 -10.59 -44.64 29.92
N ILE A 106 -9.67 -43.87 30.51
CA ILE A 106 -8.83 -44.26 31.67
C ILE A 106 -9.65 -44.28 33.00
N GLY A 107 -10.98 -44.43 32.92
CA GLY A 107 -11.88 -44.35 34.05
C GLY A 107 -12.07 -42.91 34.58
N SER A 108 -12.92 -42.75 35.60
CA SER A 108 -13.10 -41.48 36.30
C SER A 108 -12.10 -41.35 37.47
N PRO A 109 -11.61 -40.14 37.78
CA PRO A 109 -10.76 -39.92 38.94
C PRO A 109 -11.46 -40.36 40.23
N ILE A 110 -10.77 -41.16 41.04
CA ILE A 110 -11.37 -41.84 42.20
C ILE A 110 -11.36 -40.91 43.42
N ASP A 111 -10.32 -40.10 43.60
CA ASP A 111 -10.26 -39.03 44.61
C ASP A 111 -9.00 -38.17 44.38
N ARG A 112 -8.93 -36.98 44.98
CA ARG A 112 -7.70 -36.20 45.08
C ARG A 112 -7.50 -35.73 46.51
N SER A 113 -6.27 -35.90 47.01
CA SER A 113 -5.87 -35.32 48.28
C SER A 113 -5.97 -33.80 48.19
N SER A 114 -6.98 -33.23 48.86
CA SER A 114 -7.05 -31.78 49.01
C SER A 114 -5.82 -31.30 49.80
N SER A 115 -5.34 -32.07 50.79
CA SER A 115 -4.26 -31.71 51.71
C SER A 115 -2.96 -31.22 51.04
N LEU A 116 -2.67 -31.69 49.83
CA LEU A 116 -1.47 -31.37 49.07
C LEU A 116 -1.69 -30.30 47.98
N PHE A 117 -2.94 -30.10 47.58
CA PHE A 117 -3.32 -29.25 46.45
C PHE A 117 -4.42 -28.27 46.86
N HIS A 118 -4.16 -27.47 47.89
CA HIS A 118 -4.97 -26.29 48.16
C HIS A 118 -4.21 -25.01 47.78
N PRO A 119 -4.92 -23.97 47.33
CA PRO A 119 -4.34 -22.64 47.30
C PRO A 119 -3.98 -22.17 48.72
N PRO A 120 -2.93 -21.32 48.87
CA PRO A 120 -2.56 -20.78 50.16
C PRO A 120 -3.73 -19.99 50.77
N ASN A 121 -4.00 -20.21 52.06
CA ASN A 121 -5.08 -19.55 52.78
C ASN A 121 -4.84 -18.04 52.80
N LEU A 122 -5.78 -17.28 52.22
CA LEU A 122 -5.82 -15.84 52.35
C LEU A 122 -6.28 -15.51 53.78
N ALA A 123 -5.48 -14.70 54.50
CA ALA A 123 -5.76 -14.21 55.84
C ALA A 123 -6.99 -13.29 55.89
#